data_AF-A0A429JBC9-F1
#
_entry.id   AF-A0A429JBC9-F1
#
_cell.length_a   1.000
_cell.length_b   1.000
_cell.length_c   1.000
_cell.angle_alpha   90.00
_cell.angle_beta   90.00
_cell.angle_gamma   90.00
#
_symmetry.space_group_name_H-M   'P 1'
#
loop_
_entity.id
_entity.type
_entity.pdbx_description
1 polymer ?
#
loop_
_entity_poly.entity_id
_entity_poly.type
_entity_poly.pdbx_seq_one_letter_code
_entity_poly.pdbx_strand_id
1 'polypeptide(L)'
;MSGMSGVQAVTDLTSTAAAAPAAKGPAAPVKAPATTDTGARTEAAAGVITDARARIDDLDGRIIGLVQERMAVSAVIQRERIGSGGRRVNLSREMQILEHYRGQLGRPGTALAMTLLELCRGRV
;
A
#
# COMPACT_ATOMS: atom_id res chain seq x y z
N MET A 1 46.79 35.13 0.98
CA MET A 1 46.19 36.28 1.68
C MET A 1 45.57 37.20 0.63
N SER A 2 44.30 36.93 0.30
CA SER A 2 43.49 37.73 -0.63
C SER A 2 42.10 37.75 0.01
N GLY A 3 41.46 38.86 0.36
CA GLY A 3 41.63 40.25 -0.07
C GLY A 3 40.23 40.76 -0.39
N MET A 4 39.65 41.55 0.54
CA MET A 4 38.51 42.48 0.45
C MET A 4 37.36 42.12 -0.52
N SER A 5 36.18 41.71 -0.05
CA SER A 5 35.12 42.56 0.54
C SER A 5 34.87 43.85 -0.23
N GLY A 6 33.91 43.82 -1.16
CA GLY A 6 33.36 44.98 -1.87
C GLY A 6 31.85 45.04 -1.69
N VAL A 7 31.40 45.88 -0.77
CA VAL A 7 30.01 46.33 -0.65
C VAL A 7 29.92 47.71 -1.30
N GLN A 8 29.10 47.84 -2.34
CA GLN A 8 28.47 49.11 -2.77
C GLN A 8 27.09 48.73 -3.34
N ALA A 9 26.02 48.99 -2.59
CA ALA A 9 25.26 50.24 -2.56
C ALA A 9 24.22 50.30 -3.69
N VAL A 10 22.98 50.14 -3.23
CA VAL A 10 21.71 50.39 -3.89
C VAL A 10 21.56 51.85 -4.32
N THR A 11 20.97 52.09 -5.49
CA THR A 11 19.99 53.16 -5.72
C THR A 11 19.12 52.85 -6.95
N ASP A 12 17.81 52.99 -6.74
CA ASP A 12 16.70 52.89 -7.70
C ASP A 12 16.80 53.84 -8.89
N LEU A 13 16.16 53.47 -10.01
CA LEU A 13 15.45 54.38 -10.92
C LEU A 13 14.43 53.62 -11.81
N THR A 14 13.16 53.78 -11.43
CA THR A 14 11.89 53.78 -12.17
C THR A 14 11.74 53.31 -13.64
N SER A 15 10.62 52.58 -13.82
CA SER A 15 9.59 52.69 -14.88
C SER A 15 9.83 52.04 -16.26
N THR A 16 9.00 51.05 -16.59
CA THR A 16 7.91 51.17 -17.59
C THR A 16 7.08 49.89 -17.64
N ALA A 17 5.77 50.02 -17.42
CA ALA A 17 4.78 48.99 -17.67
C ALA A 17 4.50 48.87 -19.19
N ALA A 18 4.53 47.66 -19.72
CA ALA A 18 3.97 47.36 -21.04
C ALA A 18 3.46 45.90 -21.13
N ALA A 19 2.14 45.82 -21.34
CA ALA A 19 1.41 44.82 -22.12
C ALA A 19 1.43 43.33 -21.70
N ALA A 20 0.31 42.90 -21.12
CA ALA A 20 -0.20 41.53 -21.25
C ALA A 20 -0.58 41.23 -22.72
N PRO A 21 -0.61 39.93 -23.09
CA PRO A 21 -1.72 39.46 -23.89
C PRO A 21 -2.50 38.38 -23.13
N ALA A 22 -3.80 38.63 -22.99
CA ALA A 22 -4.78 37.60 -22.71
C ALA A 22 -5.00 36.76 -23.97
N ALA A 23 -4.88 35.44 -23.85
CA ALA A 23 -5.55 34.49 -24.73
C ALA A 23 -5.86 33.21 -23.94
N LYS A 24 -6.98 33.24 -23.23
CA LYS A 24 -7.57 32.10 -22.53
C LYS A 24 -8.48 31.37 -23.52
N GLY A 25 -7.95 30.35 -24.20
CA GLY A 25 -8.77 29.34 -24.87
C GLY A 25 -9.25 28.29 -23.86
N PRO A 26 -10.43 27.67 -24.01
CA PRO A 26 -10.88 26.63 -23.09
C PRO A 26 -10.02 25.39 -23.31
N ALA A 27 -9.01 25.21 -22.47
CA ALA A 27 -8.29 23.95 -22.40
C ALA A 27 -9.27 22.87 -21.94
N ALA A 28 -9.58 21.94 -22.86
CA ALA A 28 -10.14 20.64 -22.54
C ALA A 28 -9.40 20.04 -21.34
N PRO A 29 -10.04 19.22 -20.48
CA PRO A 29 -9.43 18.78 -19.24
C PRO A 29 -8.17 17.97 -19.57
N VAL A 30 -7.00 18.59 -19.36
CA VAL A 30 -5.72 17.90 -19.37
C VAL A 30 -5.78 16.97 -18.18
N LYS A 31 -5.99 15.68 -18.47
CA LYS A 31 -5.82 14.59 -17.50
C LYS A 31 -4.47 14.83 -16.83
N ALA A 32 -4.48 15.11 -15.52
CA ALA A 32 -3.24 15.31 -14.77
C ALA A 32 -2.28 14.15 -15.06
N PRO A 33 -0.98 14.41 -15.29
CA PRO A 33 -0.08 13.39 -15.80
C PRO A 33 0.06 12.27 -14.78
N ALA A 34 0.13 11.02 -15.27
CA ALA A 34 0.20 9.79 -14.46
C ALA A 34 1.33 9.78 -13.40
N THR A 35 2.29 10.69 -13.53
CA THR A 35 3.36 10.96 -12.57
C THR A 35 2.86 11.46 -11.21
N THR A 36 1.73 12.17 -11.12
CA THR A 36 1.22 12.68 -9.83
C THR A 36 0.53 11.59 -8.99
N ASP A 37 -0.19 10.66 -9.61
CA ASP A 37 -0.89 9.54 -8.95
C ASP A 37 0.07 8.42 -8.49
N THR A 38 1.12 8.20 -9.26
CA THR A 38 2.15 7.21 -8.95
C THR A 38 3.22 7.75 -8.01
N GLY A 39 3.35 9.09 -7.88
CA GLY A 39 4.46 9.76 -7.21
C GLY A 39 5.79 9.65 -7.97
N ALA A 40 5.77 9.14 -9.20
CA ALA A 40 6.94 8.95 -10.03
C ALA A 40 7.51 10.28 -10.53
N ARG A 41 8.84 10.36 -10.62
CA ARG A 41 9.54 11.53 -11.18
C ARG A 41 9.78 11.42 -12.69
N THR A 42 9.47 10.28 -13.30
CA THR A 42 9.59 10.04 -14.75
C THR A 42 8.38 9.26 -15.25
N GLU A 43 8.01 9.47 -16.51
CA GLU A 43 6.89 8.76 -17.15
C GLU A 43 7.15 7.24 -17.26
N ALA A 44 8.40 6.84 -17.50
CA ALA A 44 8.78 5.43 -17.52
C ALA A 44 8.58 4.77 -16.15
N ALA A 45 8.97 5.44 -15.06
CA ALA A 45 8.73 4.93 -13.71
C ALA A 45 7.23 4.94 -13.36
N ALA A 46 6.47 5.94 -13.85
CA ALA A 46 5.02 5.99 -13.67
C ALA A 46 4.34 4.75 -14.29
N GLY A 47 4.69 4.39 -15.53
CA GLY A 47 4.18 3.19 -16.20
C GLY A 47 4.46 1.91 -15.41
N VAL A 48 5.70 1.70 -14.97
CA VAL A 48 6.09 0.51 -14.18
C VAL A 48 5.32 0.44 -12.86
N ILE A 49 5.11 1.56 -12.17
CA ILE A 49 4.36 1.59 -10.92
C ILE A 49 2.88 1.26 -11.15
N THR A 50 2.28 1.81 -12.20
CA THR A 50 0.89 1.49 -12.56
C THR A 50 0.72 0.00 -12.83
N ASP A 51 1.60 -0.61 -13.61
CA ASP A 51 1.55 -2.06 -13.91
C ASP A 51 1.78 -2.92 -12.65
N ALA A 52 2.71 -2.51 -11.78
CA ALA A 52 2.97 -3.20 -10.53
C ALA A 52 1.78 -3.14 -9.56
N ARG A 53 1.08 -2.00 -9.49
CA ARG A 53 -0.14 -1.85 -8.68
C ARG A 53 -1.26 -2.76 -9.17
N ALA A 54 -1.50 -2.80 -10.49
CA ALA A 54 -2.49 -3.73 -11.05
C ALA A 54 -2.17 -5.20 -10.70
N ARG A 55 -0.88 -5.58 -10.73
CA ARG A 55 -0.46 -6.91 -10.30
C ARG A 55 -0.65 -7.15 -8.80
N ILE A 56 -0.49 -6.13 -7.96
CA ILE A 56 -0.80 -6.22 -6.52
C ILE A 56 -2.29 -6.45 -6.33
N ASP A 57 -3.15 -5.72 -7.03
CA ASP A 57 -4.60 -5.89 -6.93
C ASP A 57 -5.03 -7.34 -7.29
N ASP A 58 -4.44 -7.92 -8.35
CA ASP A 58 -4.66 -9.32 -8.73
C ASP A 58 -4.14 -10.33 -7.69
N LEU A 59 -3.04 -10.01 -7.01
CA LEU A 59 -2.51 -10.83 -5.92
C LEU A 59 -3.42 -10.74 -4.69
N ASP A 60 -3.89 -9.55 -4.34
CA ASP A 60 -4.76 -9.31 -3.21
C ASP A 60 -6.11 -9.99 -3.39
N GLY A 61 -6.68 -9.95 -4.60
CA GLY A 61 -7.89 -10.71 -4.93
C GLY A 61 -7.71 -12.22 -4.69
N ARG A 62 -6.56 -12.79 -5.07
CA ARG A 62 -6.24 -14.20 -4.83
C ARG A 62 -6.01 -14.50 -3.35
N ILE A 63 -5.32 -13.63 -2.62
CA ILE A 63 -5.10 -13.78 -1.18
C ILE A 63 -6.45 -13.78 -0.45
N ILE A 64 -7.35 -12.84 -0.77
CA ILE A 64 -8.70 -12.77 -0.20
C ILE A 64 -9.47 -14.06 -0.47
N GLY A 65 -9.45 -14.56 -1.71
CA GLY A 65 -10.09 -15.84 -2.07
C GLY A 65 -9.56 -17.01 -1.24
N LEU A 66 -8.23 -17.14 -1.10
CA LEU A 66 -7.60 -18.19 -0.30
C LEU A 66 -7.94 -18.07 1.19
N VAL A 67 -8.02 -16.86 1.73
CA VAL A 67 -8.42 -16.64 3.13
C VAL A 67 -9.86 -17.06 3.36
N GLN A 68 -10.78 -16.71 2.46
CA GLN A 68 -12.19 -17.13 2.53
C GLN A 68 -12.33 -18.65 2.44
N GLU A 69 -11.62 -19.30 1.52
CA GLU A 69 -11.59 -20.75 1.41
C GLU A 69 -11.07 -21.40 2.71
N ARG A 70 -9.96 -20.89 3.27
CA ARG A 70 -9.42 -21.35 4.54
C ARG A 70 -10.41 -21.22 5.69
N MET A 71 -11.19 -20.13 5.72
CA MET A 71 -12.26 -19.93 6.71
C MET A 71 -13.36 -20.98 6.56
N ALA A 72 -13.80 -21.26 5.33
CA ALA A 72 -14.82 -22.27 5.06
C ALA A 72 -14.37 -23.67 5.50
N VAL A 73 -13.15 -24.07 5.18
CA VAL A 73 -12.55 -25.34 5.63
C VAL A 73 -12.42 -25.38 7.15
N SER A 74 -11.99 -24.29 7.77
CA SER A 74 -11.89 -24.20 9.24
C SER A 74 -13.23 -24.35 9.94
N ALA A 75 -14.31 -23.82 9.35
CA ALA A 75 -15.66 -23.97 9.86
C ALA A 75 -16.14 -25.43 9.78
N VAL A 76 -15.82 -26.16 8.72
CA VAL A 76 -16.08 -27.62 8.61
C VAL A 76 -15.40 -28.35 9.77
N ILE A 77 -14.10 -28.12 9.98
CA ILE A 77 -13.33 -28.77 11.04
C ILE A 77 -13.93 -28.48 12.43
N GLN A 78 -14.34 -27.24 12.70
CA GLN A 78 -14.94 -26.88 13.97
C GLN A 78 -16.30 -27.55 14.19
N ARG A 79 -17.13 -27.65 13.15
CA ARG A 79 -18.42 -28.35 13.23
C ARG A 79 -18.23 -29.81 13.59
N GLU A 80 -17.33 -30.52 12.90
CA GLU A 80 -17.03 -31.92 13.19
C GLU A 80 -16.52 -32.11 14.61
N ARG A 81 -15.57 -31.27 15.03
CA ARG A 81 -14.97 -31.35 16.37
C ARG A 81 -15.98 -31.10 17.49
N ILE A 82 -16.87 -30.13 17.31
CA ILE A 82 -17.93 -29.86 18.29
C ILE A 82 -18.99 -30.97 18.26
N GLY A 83 -19.38 -31.42 17.07
CA GLY A 83 -20.35 -32.50 16.87
C GLY A 83 -19.90 -33.81 17.52
N SER A 84 -18.59 -34.07 17.56
CA SER A 84 -18.00 -35.22 18.25
C SER A 84 -17.74 -35.01 19.76
N GLY A 85 -18.25 -33.94 20.37
CA GLY A 85 -18.06 -33.62 21.80
C GLY A 85 -16.68 -33.02 22.14
N GLY A 86 -15.89 -32.65 21.15
CA GLY A 86 -14.58 -32.02 21.31
C GLY A 86 -14.64 -30.51 21.58
N ARG A 87 -13.48 -29.94 21.94
CA ARG A 87 -13.33 -28.49 22.15
C ARG A 87 -13.39 -27.74 20.82
N ARG A 88 -13.77 -26.46 20.79
CA ARG A 88 -13.74 -25.67 19.54
C ARG A 88 -12.32 -25.49 18.95
N VAL A 89 -11.30 -25.42 19.81
CA VAL A 89 -9.90 -25.08 19.45
C VAL A 89 -8.94 -26.21 19.82
N ASN A 90 -7.88 -26.38 19.02
CA ASN A 90 -6.73 -27.23 19.30
C ASN A 90 -5.45 -26.39 19.38
N LEU A 91 -4.98 -26.11 20.60
CA LEU A 91 -3.80 -25.27 20.83
C LEU A 91 -2.53 -25.81 20.15
N SER A 92 -2.31 -27.13 20.16
CA SER A 92 -1.14 -27.73 19.50
C SER A 92 -1.15 -27.46 18.00
N ARG A 93 -2.33 -27.56 17.36
CA ARG A 93 -2.47 -27.24 15.94
C ARG A 93 -2.29 -25.74 15.67
N GLU A 94 -2.82 -24.87 16.53
CA GLU A 94 -2.61 -23.42 16.39
C GLU A 94 -1.11 -23.07 16.49
N MET A 95 -0.38 -23.66 17.43
CA MET A 95 1.08 -23.46 17.56
C MET A 95 1.85 -23.88 16.29
N GLN A 96 1.48 -25.00 15.66
CA GLN A 96 2.08 -25.43 14.39
C GLN A 96 1.84 -24.41 13.27
N ILE A 97 0.65 -23.79 13.23
CA ILE A 97 0.31 -22.78 12.23
C ILE A 97 1.15 -21.51 12.46
N LEU A 98 1.28 -21.06 13.71
CA LEU A 98 2.12 -19.91 14.06
C LEU A 98 3.58 -20.12 13.64
N GLU A 99 4.14 -21.30 13.92
CA GLU A 99 5.51 -21.63 13.55
C GLU A 99 5.68 -21.70 12.03
N HIS A 100 4.72 -22.29 11.32
CA HIS A 100 4.77 -22.37 9.86
C HIS A 100 4.83 -20.97 9.21
N TYR A 101 3.95 -20.04 9.62
CA TYR A 101 3.96 -18.69 9.08
C TYR A 101 5.22 -17.92 9.51
N ARG A 102 5.69 -18.10 10.74
CA ARG A 102 6.94 -17.51 11.21
C ARG A 102 8.15 -18.00 10.42
N GLY A 103 8.20 -19.29 10.10
CA GLY A 103 9.27 -19.88 9.31
C GLY A 103 9.36 -19.31 7.89
N GLN A 104 8.21 -19.00 7.28
CA GLN A 104 8.15 -18.48 5.91
C GLN A 104 8.28 -16.96 5.81
N LEU A 105 7.73 -16.21 6.77
CA LEU A 105 7.60 -14.75 6.71
C LEU A 105 8.37 -14.02 7.83
N GLY A 106 9.11 -14.76 8.66
CA GLY A 106 9.81 -14.23 9.83
C GLY A 106 8.83 -13.72 10.90
N ARG A 107 9.26 -12.68 11.64
CA ARG A 107 8.48 -12.09 12.74
C ARG A 107 7.08 -11.59 12.33
N PRO A 108 6.89 -10.93 11.17
CA PRO A 108 5.55 -10.54 10.70
C PRO A 108 4.60 -11.73 10.47
N GLY A 109 5.13 -12.90 10.14
CA GLY A 109 4.34 -14.11 9.90
C GLY A 109 3.48 -14.52 11.09
N THR A 110 4.00 -14.38 12.32
CA THR A 110 3.24 -14.69 13.53
C THR A 110 1.99 -13.80 13.65
N ALA A 111 2.10 -12.50 13.37
CA ALA A 111 0.95 -11.60 13.42
C ALA A 111 -0.10 -11.95 12.36
N LEU A 112 0.33 -12.25 11.13
CA LEU A 112 -0.58 -12.70 10.07
C LEU A 112 -1.32 -13.98 10.46
N ALA A 113 -0.60 -14.96 11.00
CA ALA A 113 -1.20 -16.22 11.44
C ALA A 113 -2.22 -16.02 12.57
N MET A 114 -1.92 -15.15 13.53
CA MET A 114 -2.86 -14.78 14.60
C MET A 114 -4.15 -14.20 14.03
N THR A 115 -4.06 -13.23 13.12
CA THR A 115 -5.23 -12.66 12.44
C THR A 115 -6.04 -13.72 11.70
N LEU A 116 -5.39 -14.64 10.98
CA LEU A 116 -6.07 -15.71 10.26
C LEU A 116 -6.76 -16.71 11.20
N LEU A 117 -6.16 -17.02 12.35
CA LEU A 117 -6.78 -17.87 13.36
C LEU A 117 -8.00 -17.20 13.99
N GLU A 118 -7.92 -15.91 14.28
CA GLU A 118 -9.03 -15.09 14.79
C GLU A 118 -10.22 -15.06 13.83
N LEU A 119 -9.96 -14.82 12.54
CA LEU A 119 -11.00 -14.86 11.49
C LEU A 119 -11.71 -16.22 11.43
N CYS A 120 -10.99 -17.31 11.63
CA CYS A 120 -11.54 -18.66 11.47
C CYS A 120 -12.36 -19.16 12.65
N ARG A 121 -12.06 -18.72 13.89
CA ARG A 121 -12.76 -19.18 15.10
C ARG A 121 -13.91 -18.28 15.55
N GLY A 122 -14.07 -17.13 14.90
CA GLY A 122 -14.96 -16.05 15.32
C GLY A 122 -14.33 -15.22 16.44
N ARG A 123 -14.65 -13.92 16.48
CA ARG A 123 -14.33 -13.08 17.64
C ARG A 123 -15.07 -13.64 18.86
N VAL A 124 -14.33 -13.85 19.95
CA VAL A 124 -14.89 -14.03 21.29
C VAL A 124 -15.58 -12.75 21.73
#